data_AF-A0A915PBC4-F1
#
_entry.id   AF-A0A915PBC4-F1
#
_cell.length_a   1.000
_cell.length_b   1.000
_cell.length_c   1.000
_cell.angle_alpha   90.00
_cell.angle_beta   90.00
_cell.angle_gamma   90.00
#
_symmetry.space_group_name_H-M   'P 1'
#
loop_
_entity.id
_entity.type
_entity.pdbx_description
1 polymer ?
#
loop_
_entity_poly.entity_id
_entity_poly.type
_entity_poly.pdbx_seq_one_letter_code
_entity_poly.pdbx_strand_id
1 'polypeptide(L)'
;MSRPLLGLIILTRESGRFDECKREFLRQQPENYQMELDKAFTRLMDGIAKNVTLKNKDNFTQNLSTFRKEVDIILRGGTVVSSSTDIPVTTSIGSEQEYTDNMTD
;
A
#
# COMPACT_ATOMS: atom_id res chain seq x y z
N MET A 1 -9.90 9.21 -18.43
CA MET A 1 -8.79 9.47 -19.38
C MET A 1 -7.52 8.71 -18.97
N SER A 2 -7.56 7.37 -18.91
CA SER A 2 -6.42 6.48 -18.57
C SER A 2 -5.85 5.74 -19.79
N ARG A 3 -6.57 5.74 -20.92
CA ARG A 3 -6.30 4.94 -22.12
C ARG A 3 -4.88 5.10 -22.70
N PRO A 4 -4.25 6.29 -22.76
CA PRO A 4 -2.86 6.41 -23.21
C PRO A 4 -1.84 6.03 -22.12
N LEU A 5 -2.21 6.13 -20.84
CA LEU A 5 -1.27 5.98 -19.72
C LEU A 5 -0.89 4.51 -19.44
N LEU A 6 -1.83 3.57 -19.56
CA LEU A 6 -1.53 2.13 -19.38
C LEU A 6 -0.50 1.64 -20.41
N GLY A 7 -0.67 2.03 -21.68
CA GLY A 7 0.27 1.66 -22.74
C GLY A 7 1.68 2.17 -22.43
N LEU A 8 1.79 3.43 -22.00
CA LEU A 8 3.06 4.02 -21.59
C LEU A 8 3.67 3.30 -20.38
N ILE A 9 2.88 2.97 -19.36
CA ILE A 9 3.37 2.27 -18.17
C ILE A 9 3.83 0.85 -18.49
N ILE A 10 3.13 0.12 -19.36
CA ILE A 10 3.55 -1.22 -19.77
C ILE A 10 4.90 -1.16 -20.49
N LEU A 11 5.04 -0.24 -21.45
CA LEU A 11 6.30 -0.04 -22.19
C LEU A 11 7.45 0.35 -21.26
N THR A 12 7.21 1.27 -20.32
CA THR A 12 8.25 1.71 -19.38
C THR A 12 8.61 0.62 -18.37
N ARG A 13 7.65 -0.21 -17.93
CA ARG A 13 7.92 -1.39 -17.09
C ARG A 13 8.76 -2.43 -17.81
N GLU A 14 8.47 -2.69 -19.08
CA GLU A 14 9.27 -3.63 -19.87
C GLU A 14 10.72 -3.17 -20.01
N SER A 15 10.94 -1.87 -20.17
CA SER A 15 12.28 -1.25 -20.18
C SER A 15 12.91 -1.03 -18.79
N GLY A 16 12.25 -1.42 -17.69
CA GLY A 16 12.72 -1.18 -16.31
C GLY A 16 12.60 0.27 -15.80
N ARG A 17 12.32 1.23 -16.70
CA ARG A 17 12.21 2.67 -16.38
C ARG A 17 11.13 2.99 -15.36
N PHE A 18 10.03 2.23 -15.34
CA PHE A 18 8.98 2.43 -14.34
C PHE A 18 9.50 2.20 -12.91
N ASP A 19 10.21 1.11 -12.68
CA ASP A 19 10.72 0.74 -11.36
C ASP A 19 11.85 1.69 -10.92
N GLU A 20 12.66 2.16 -11.86
CA GLU A 20 13.66 3.20 -11.60
C GLU A 20 13.00 4.53 -11.19
N CYS A 21 12.01 5.00 -11.95
CA CYS A 21 11.27 6.22 -11.61
C CYS A 21 10.56 6.09 -10.26
N LYS A 22 9.94 4.93 -9.98
CA LYS A 22 9.32 4.63 -8.68
C LYS A 22 10.34 4.75 -7.56
N ARG A 23 11.49 4.11 -7.68
CA ARG A 23 12.55 4.13 -6.66
C ARG A 23 13.08 5.53 -6.40
N GLU A 24 13.36 6.30 -7.45
CA GLU A 24 13.85 7.66 -7.30
C GLU A 24 12.79 8.58 -6.68
N PHE A 25 11.52 8.43 -7.09
CA PHE A 25 10.42 9.15 -6.46
C PHE A 25 10.31 8.85 -4.97
N LEU A 26 10.35 7.56 -4.57
CA LEU A 26 10.27 7.15 -3.17
C LEU A 26 11.45 7.71 -2.35
N ARG A 27 12.67 7.69 -2.88
CA ARG A 27 13.87 8.20 -2.21
C ARG A 27 13.78 9.69 -1.88
N GLN A 28 12.99 10.45 -2.64
CA GLN A 28 12.75 11.88 -2.40
C GLN A 28 11.69 12.15 -1.33
N GLN A 29 10.99 11.12 -0.85
CA GLN A 29 9.97 11.26 0.18
C GLN A 29 10.55 11.01 1.58
N PRO A 30 10.01 11.65 2.62
CA PRO A 30 10.29 11.30 4.02
C PRO A 30 10.09 9.80 4.29
N GLU A 31 10.97 9.19 5.10
CA GLU A 31 10.97 7.74 5.38
C GLU A 31 9.61 7.21 5.86
N ASN A 32 8.89 8.00 6.66
CA ASN A 32 7.58 7.65 7.19
C ASN A 32 6.49 7.50 6.11
N TYR A 33 6.71 8.02 4.90
CA TYR A 33 5.77 7.89 3.78
C TYR A 33 6.23 6.87 2.73
N GLN A 34 7.51 6.52 2.68
CA GLN A 34 8.07 5.66 1.63
C GLN A 34 7.38 4.30 1.59
N MET A 35 7.18 3.65 2.73
CA MET A 35 6.53 2.34 2.80
C MET A 35 5.08 2.37 2.30
N GLU A 36 4.30 3.37 2.69
CA GLU A 36 2.90 3.47 2.27
C GLU A 36 2.77 3.84 0.79
N LEU A 37 3.65 4.70 0.27
CA LEU A 37 3.70 5.01 -1.16
C LEU A 37 4.14 3.78 -1.98
N ASP A 38 5.08 2.99 -1.48
CA ASP A 38 5.52 1.75 -2.14
C ASP A 38 4.37 0.75 -2.27
N LYS A 39 3.58 0.57 -1.20
CA LYS A 39 2.35 -0.24 -1.21
C LYS A 39 1.31 0.29 -2.20
N ALA A 40 1.12 1.62 -2.26
CA ALA A 40 0.22 2.23 -3.24
C ALA A 40 0.66 1.94 -4.68
N PHE A 41 1.96 2.02 -4.99
CA PHE A 41 2.49 1.63 -6.30
C PHE A 41 2.30 0.14 -6.61
N THR A 42 2.41 -0.72 -5.59
CA THR A 42 2.11 -2.16 -5.76
C THR A 42 0.65 -2.37 -6.12
N ARG A 43 -0.30 -1.73 -5.40
CA ARG A 43 -1.74 -1.77 -5.71
C ARG A 43 -2.08 -1.15 -7.07
N LEU A 44 -1.35 -0.13 -7.51
CA LEU A 44 -1.53 0.45 -8.85
C LEU A 44 -1.36 -0.60 -9.95
N MET A 45 -0.40 -1.52 -9.76
CA MET A 45 -0.03 -2.53 -10.75
C MET A 45 -0.67 -3.90 -10.50
N ASP A 46 -1.44 -4.05 -9.43
CA ASP A 46 -2.07 -5.32 -9.06
C ASP A 46 -3.07 -5.77 -10.13
N GLY A 47 -2.97 -7.04 -10.54
CA GLY A 47 -3.79 -7.61 -11.60
C GLY A 47 -3.58 -7.01 -13.00
N ILE A 48 -2.54 -6.19 -13.22
CA ILE A 48 -2.26 -5.56 -14.53
C ILE A 48 -1.32 -6.44 -15.36
N ALA A 49 -1.86 -7.02 -16.43
CA ALA A 49 -1.11 -7.85 -17.37
C ALA A 49 -0.35 -7.01 -18.42
N LYS A 50 0.59 -7.63 -19.15
CA LYS A 50 1.36 -7.02 -20.25
C LYS A 50 0.56 -6.95 -21.56
N ASN A 51 -0.65 -6.38 -21.54
CA ASN A 51 -1.49 -6.20 -22.73
C ASN A 51 -2.46 -5.01 -22.55
N VAL A 52 -3.08 -4.57 -23.65
CA VAL A 52 -4.01 -3.43 -23.65
C VAL A 52 -5.47 -3.82 -23.89
N THR A 53 -5.85 -5.01 -23.43
CA THR A 53 -7.25 -5.47 -23.51
C THR A 53 -8.19 -4.53 -22.74
N LEU A 54 -9.47 -4.49 -23.11
CA LEU A 54 -10.46 -3.64 -22.46
C LEU A 54 -10.52 -3.90 -20.95
N LYS A 55 -10.60 -5.18 -20.54
CA LYS A 55 -10.59 -5.59 -19.13
C LYS A 55 -9.34 -5.08 -18.38
N ASN A 56 -8.15 -5.23 -18.96
CA ASN A 56 -6.91 -4.80 -18.32
C ASN A 56 -6.84 -3.27 -18.20
N LYS A 57 -7.40 -2.55 -19.17
CA LYS A 57 -7.53 -1.09 -19.14
C LYS A 57 -8.50 -0.62 -18.07
N ASP A 58 -9.61 -1.31 -17.88
CA ASP A 58 -10.61 -0.99 -16.86
C ASP A 58 -10.02 -1.23 -15.46
N ASN A 59 -9.36 -2.37 -15.24
CA ASN A 59 -8.62 -2.66 -14.01
C ASN A 59 -7.60 -1.55 -13.70
N PHE A 60 -6.77 -1.17 -14.67
CA PHE A 60 -5.78 -0.12 -14.47
C PHE A 60 -6.42 1.23 -14.12
N THR A 61 -7.57 1.55 -14.73
CA THR A 61 -8.30 2.79 -14.44
C THR A 61 -8.84 2.80 -13.01
N GLN A 62 -9.32 1.66 -12.54
CA GLN A 62 -9.78 1.49 -11.16
C GLN A 62 -8.61 1.62 -10.18
N ASN A 63 -7.52 0.89 -10.41
CA ASN A 63 -6.31 0.97 -9.59
C ASN A 63 -5.75 2.40 -9.54
N LEU A 64 -5.71 3.10 -10.67
CA LEU A 64 -5.24 4.48 -10.76
C LEU A 64 -6.14 5.45 -9.96
N SER A 65 -7.45 5.21 -9.97
CA SER A 65 -8.40 6.02 -9.20
C SER A 65 -8.20 5.85 -7.70
N THR A 66 -7.90 4.63 -7.25
CA THR A 66 -7.56 4.34 -5.86
C THR A 66 -6.20 4.94 -5.49
N PHE A 67 -5.18 4.69 -6.30
CA PHE A 67 -3.81 5.22 -6.12
C PHE A 67 -3.81 6.74 -5.91
N ARG A 68 -4.55 7.49 -6.76
CA ARG A 68 -4.64 8.95 -6.62
C ARG A 68 -5.15 9.40 -5.25
N LYS A 69 -6.16 8.71 -4.71
CA LYS A 69 -6.73 9.03 -3.39
C LYS A 69 -5.76 8.68 -2.27
N GLU A 70 -5.15 7.50 -2.34
CA GLU A 70 -4.17 7.06 -1.35
C GLU A 70 -2.98 8.00 -1.26
N VAL A 71 -2.40 8.39 -2.41
CA VAL A 71 -1.26 9.31 -2.45
C VAL A 71 -1.63 10.68 -1.85
N ASP A 72 -2.81 11.24 -2.16
CA ASP A 72 -3.25 12.52 -1.56
C ASP A 72 -3.39 12.41 -0.04
N ILE A 73 -3.89 11.28 0.48
CA ILE A 73 -4.00 11.02 1.92
C ILE A 73 -2.62 10.91 2.56
N ILE A 74 -1.71 10.09 2.00
CA ILE A 74 -0.36 9.86 2.54
C ILE A 74 0.41 11.18 2.62
N LEU A 75 0.41 11.96 1.54
CA LEU A 75 1.18 13.21 1.47
C LEU A 75 0.61 14.32 2.34
N ARG A 76 -0.69 14.25 2.70
CA ARG A 76 -1.30 15.15 3.71
C ARG A 76 -1.04 14.69 5.15
N GLY A 77 -0.36 13.56 5.36
CA GLY A 77 -0.16 12.96 6.69
C GLY A 77 -1.39 12.24 7.25
N GLY A 78 -2.38 11.92 6.40
CA GLY A 78 -3.54 11.12 6.79
C GLY A 78 -3.23 9.63 6.82
N THR A 79 -3.93 8.88 7.67
CA THR A 79 -3.80 7.42 7.75
C THR A 79 -4.57 6.77 6.60
N VAL A 80 -3.87 6.05 5.71
CA VAL A 80 -4.53 5.21 4.70
C VAL A 80 -5.04 3.95 5.38
N VAL A 81 -6.35 3.88 5.63
CA VAL A 81 -6.98 2.62 6.03
C VAL A 81 -7.00 1.71 4.81
N SER A 82 -5.97 0.88 4.68
CA SER A 82 -6.00 -0.27 3.76
C SER A 82 -7.06 -1.23 4.28
N SER A 83 -8.11 -1.47 3.50
CA SER A 83 -9.09 -2.53 3.77
C SER A 83 -8.43 -3.89 3.53
N SER A 84 -7.59 -4.31 4.47
CA SER A 84 -7.15 -5.68 4.65
C SER A 84 -7.74 -6.12 5.99
N THR A 85 -8.61 -7.11 5.94
CA THR A 85 -9.34 -7.66 7.07
C THR A 85 -8.37 -8.36 8.02
N ASP A 86 -7.67 -7.62 8.87
CA ASP A 86 -7.03 -8.16 10.06
C ASP A 86 -7.93 -7.86 11.25
N ILE A 87 -8.60 -8.90 11.72
CA ILE A 87 -9.36 -8.88 12.97
C ILE A 87 -8.34 -8.80 14.11
N PRO A 88 -8.35 -7.75 14.96
CA PRO A 88 -7.67 -7.84 16.23
C PRO A 88 -8.49 -8.82 17.09
N VAL A 89 -7.95 -10.02 17.31
CA VAL A 89 -8.51 -10.95 18.28
C VAL A 89 -8.36 -10.33 19.67
N THR A 90 -9.45 -9.76 20.17
CA THR A 90 -9.61 -9.46 21.59
C THR A 90 -9.79 -10.79 22.31
N THR A 91 -8.76 -11.24 23.03
CA THR A 91 -8.94 -12.22 24.09
C THR A 91 -8.56 -11.58 25.41
N SER A 92 -9.57 -10.98 26.03
CA SER A 92 -9.65 -10.90 27.48
C SER A 92 -9.98 -12.30 28.00
N ILE A 93 -9.20 -12.83 28.94
CA ILE A 93 -9.64 -13.68 30.06
C ILE A 93 -8.51 -13.63 31.10
N GLY A 94 -8.87 -13.23 32.32
CA GLY A 94 -7.95 -13.08 33.44
C GLY A 94 -7.47 -14.39 34.04
N SER A 95 -6.49 -14.26 34.94
CA SER A 95 -6.25 -15.18 36.04
C SER A 95 -5.70 -14.37 37.20
N GLU A 96 -6.54 -14.13 38.19
CA GLU A 96 -6.10 -13.86 39.56
C GLU A 96 -5.27 -15.07 40.02
N GLN A 97 -4.05 -14.83 40.51
CA GLN A 97 -3.43 -15.73 41.49
C GLN A 97 -2.74 -14.94 42.59
N GLU A 98 -3.20 -15.29 43.78
CA GLU A 98 -2.93 -14.83 45.13
C GLU A 98 -1.57 -15.29 45.68
N TYR A 99 -1.07 -14.54 46.66
CA TYR A 99 -0.07 -14.85 47.70
C TYR A 99 1.33 -15.36 47.29
N THR A 100 2.34 -14.55 47.60
CA THR A 100 3.45 -15.03 48.44
C THR A 100 3.71 -14.05 49.59
N ASP A 101 3.79 -14.64 50.76
CA ASP A 101 4.00 -14.11 52.09
C ASP A 101 5.46 -13.61 52.21
N ASN A 102 5.66 -12.30 52.37
CA ASN A 102 6.98 -11.72 52.58
C ASN A 102 7.33 -11.79 54.08
N MET A 103 7.95 -12.90 54.46
CA MET A 103 8.73 -13.01 55.68
C MET A 103 10.13 -12.43 55.43
N THR A 104 10.49 -11.31 56.06
CA THR A 104 11.85 -10.75 56.37
C THR A 104 11.59 -9.30 56.86
N ASP A 105 11.96 -8.79 58.02
CA ASP A 105 12.86 -9.13 59.14
C ASP A 105 12.21 -8.58 60.43
#